data_AF-A0AAJ6J1B1-F1
#
_entry.id   AF-A0AAJ6J1B1-F1
#
_cell.length_a   1.000
_cell.length_b   1.000
_cell.length_c   1.000
_cell.angle_alpha   90.00
_cell.angle_beta   90.00
_cell.angle_gamma   90.00
#
_symmetry.space_group_name_H-M   'P 1'
#
loop_
_entity.id
_entity.type
_entity.pdbx_description
1 polymer ?
#
loop_
_entity_poly.entity_id
_entity_poly.type
_entity_poly.pdbx_seq_one_letter_code
_entity_poly.pdbx_strand_id
1 'polypeptide(L)'
;MPSMTALPTLSGRPPLPQRPQPHERDGRQPQPGDGHPHPHTARHDDVARETLTALYTAYGPLVLRTAARALRPDDRDLADDLAQDVWLDTWLHLLRGGGVLHDPAGFLTTRTRRLAREQAADYGDDLALHHLTQTIGDAA
;
A
#
# COMPACT_ATOMS: atom_id res chain seq x y z
N MET A 1 -67.46 23.69 -25.57
CA MET A 1 -66.02 23.80 -25.25
C MET A 1 -65.86 23.91 -23.73
N PRO A 2 -65.73 22.77 -23.03
CA PRO A 2 -64.86 22.69 -21.86
C PRO A 2 -63.85 21.53 -22.00
N SER A 3 -62.65 21.79 -21.54
CA SER A 3 -61.42 20.99 -21.72
C SER A 3 -61.41 19.69 -20.92
N MET A 4 -60.90 18.64 -21.55
CA MET A 4 -60.43 17.39 -20.94
C MET A 4 -59.18 17.66 -20.11
N THR A 5 -59.16 17.21 -18.86
CA THR A 5 -57.91 17.02 -18.10
C THR A 5 -57.66 15.52 -18.00
N ALA A 6 -56.79 15.01 -18.87
CA ALA A 6 -56.31 13.65 -18.84
C ALA A 6 -55.33 13.45 -17.68
N LEU A 7 -55.45 12.30 -17.01
CA LEU A 7 -54.48 11.79 -16.04
C LEU A 7 -53.16 11.47 -16.76
N PRO A 8 -51.99 11.79 -16.20
CA PRO A 8 -50.72 11.33 -16.78
C PRO A 8 -50.53 9.84 -16.47
N THR A 9 -50.50 9.05 -17.53
CA THR A 9 -50.05 7.66 -17.57
C THR A 9 -48.59 7.59 -17.15
N LEU A 10 -48.29 6.81 -16.10
CA LEU A 10 -46.92 6.49 -15.66
C LEU A 10 -46.22 5.69 -16.76
N SER A 11 -45.35 6.36 -17.51
CA SER A 11 -44.55 5.78 -18.58
C SER A 11 -43.14 5.45 -18.09
N GLY A 12 -42.69 4.22 -18.39
CA GLY A 12 -41.33 3.97 -18.83
C GLY A 12 -40.27 3.77 -17.75
N ARG A 13 -40.27 2.60 -17.10
CA ARG A 13 -39.00 2.02 -16.59
C ARG A 13 -38.60 0.87 -17.51
N PRO A 14 -37.50 0.96 -18.26
CA PRO A 14 -37.02 -0.15 -19.08
C PRO A 14 -36.64 -1.33 -18.17
N PRO A 15 -36.85 -2.59 -18.60
CA PRO A 15 -36.37 -3.75 -17.85
C PRO A 15 -34.85 -3.68 -17.74
N LEU A 16 -34.33 -3.89 -16.53
CA LEU A 16 -32.90 -3.95 -16.27
C LEU A 16 -32.25 -5.05 -17.13
N PRO A 17 -31.02 -4.84 -17.65
CA PRO A 17 -30.29 -5.90 -18.34
C PRO A 17 -30.08 -7.08 -17.39
N GLN A 18 -30.40 -8.29 -17.85
CA GLN A 18 -30.15 -9.50 -17.10
C GLN A 18 -28.63 -9.63 -16.84
N ARG A 19 -28.27 -9.97 -15.61
CA ARG A 19 -26.87 -10.31 -15.27
C ARG A 19 -26.41 -11.45 -16.18
N PRO A 20 -25.20 -11.38 -16.76
CA PRO A 20 -24.58 -12.54 -17.39
C PRO A 20 -24.58 -13.69 -16.37
N GLN A 21 -25.11 -14.85 -16.78
CA GLN A 21 -25.04 -16.05 -15.96
C GLN A 21 -23.57 -16.37 -15.65
N PRO A 22 -23.24 -16.77 -14.41
CA PRO A 22 -21.91 -17.27 -14.14
C PRO A 22 -21.71 -18.54 -14.98
N HIS A 23 -20.84 -18.43 -15.98
CA HIS A 23 -20.22 -19.53 -16.69
C HIS A 23 -19.98 -20.68 -15.70
N GLU A 24 -20.70 -21.79 -15.90
CA GLU A 24 -20.39 -23.05 -15.23
C GLU A 24 -18.91 -23.33 -15.48
N ARG A 25 -18.19 -23.48 -14.38
CA ARG A 25 -16.75 -23.70 -14.33
C ARG A 25 -16.50 -25.08 -14.93
N ASP A 26 -16.33 -25.11 -16.25
CA ASP A 26 -15.92 -26.30 -16.98
C ASP A 26 -14.65 -26.85 -16.29
N GLY A 27 -14.71 -28.12 -15.90
CA GLY A 27 -13.88 -28.76 -14.88
C GLY A 27 -12.42 -28.97 -15.25
N ARG A 28 -11.82 -28.07 -16.03
CA ARG A 28 -10.38 -28.04 -16.29
C ARG A 28 -9.76 -27.01 -15.36
N GLN A 29 -9.39 -27.46 -14.17
CA GLN A 29 -8.32 -26.79 -13.42
C GLN A 29 -7.12 -26.65 -14.37
N PRO A 30 -6.58 -25.44 -14.60
CA PRO A 30 -5.25 -25.34 -15.16
C PRO A 30 -4.32 -26.08 -14.20
N GLN A 31 -3.59 -27.07 -14.71
CA GLN A 31 -2.48 -27.65 -13.96
C GLN A 31 -1.56 -26.48 -13.54
N PRO A 32 -0.98 -26.51 -12.33
CA PRO A 32 0.06 -25.55 -11.96
C PRO A 32 1.23 -25.77 -12.90
N GLY A 33 1.29 -24.95 -13.97
CA GLY A 33 2.41 -24.96 -14.89
C GLY A 33 3.67 -24.58 -14.12
N ASP A 34 4.72 -25.35 -14.31
CA ASP A 34 6.06 -25.09 -13.75
C ASP A 34 6.39 -23.61 -13.94
N GLY A 35 6.47 -22.89 -12.81
CA GLY A 35 6.41 -21.44 -12.68
C GLY A 35 7.56 -20.69 -13.36
N HIS A 36 7.63 -20.75 -14.68
CA HIS A 36 8.44 -19.82 -15.44
C HIS A 36 7.76 -18.45 -15.36
N PRO A 37 8.41 -17.43 -14.77
CA PRO A 37 7.88 -16.09 -14.81
C PRO A 37 7.67 -15.71 -16.27
N HIS A 38 6.52 -15.14 -16.59
CA HIS A 38 6.24 -14.66 -17.94
C HIS A 38 7.37 -13.70 -18.34
N PRO A 39 7.94 -13.79 -19.55
CA PRO A 39 9.11 -13.02 -19.94
C PRO A 39 8.92 -11.50 -19.81
N HIS A 40 7.66 -11.04 -19.82
CA HIS A 40 7.34 -9.63 -19.60
C HIS A 40 7.48 -9.17 -18.14
N THR A 41 7.19 -10.04 -17.16
CA THR A 41 7.35 -9.73 -15.74
C THR A 41 8.80 -9.83 -15.30
N ALA A 42 9.54 -10.83 -15.78
CA ALA A 42 10.97 -11.00 -15.46
C ALA A 42 11.81 -9.76 -15.85
N ARG A 43 11.58 -9.20 -17.04
CA ARG A 43 12.28 -7.99 -17.51
C ARG A 43 11.96 -6.75 -16.65
N HIS A 44 10.74 -6.66 -16.14
CA HIS A 44 10.32 -5.54 -15.29
C HIS A 44 11.02 -5.59 -13.93
N ASP A 45 11.21 -6.79 -13.37
CA ASP A 45 11.89 -7.00 -12.09
C ASP A 45 13.38 -6.63 -12.18
N ASP A 46 14.05 -6.93 -13.29
CA ASP A 46 15.46 -6.60 -13.47
C ASP A 46 15.70 -5.08 -13.56
N VAL A 47 14.86 -4.36 -14.32
CA VAL A 47 14.92 -2.90 -14.40
C VAL A 47 14.62 -2.25 -13.04
N ALA A 48 13.63 -2.78 -12.31
CA ALA A 48 13.34 -2.34 -10.96
C ALA A 48 14.56 -2.54 -10.04
N ARG A 49 15.27 -3.68 -10.16
CA ARG A 49 16.41 -4.01 -9.30
C ARG A 49 17.59 -3.08 -9.55
N GLU A 50 17.89 -2.81 -10.81
CA GLU A 50 18.91 -1.84 -11.21
C GLU A 50 18.56 -0.43 -10.68
N THR A 51 17.31 -0.02 -10.84
CA THR A 51 16.83 1.28 -10.36
C THR A 51 16.94 1.37 -8.84
N LEU A 52 16.51 0.35 -8.09
CA LEU A 52 16.61 0.31 -6.64
C LEU A 52 18.08 0.38 -6.18
N THR A 53 18.97 -0.34 -6.85
CA THR A 53 20.41 -0.36 -6.54
C THR A 53 21.03 1.03 -6.73
N ALA A 54 20.68 1.72 -7.81
CA ALA A 54 21.14 3.09 -8.07
C ALA A 54 20.61 4.06 -7.01
N LEU A 55 19.33 3.94 -6.63
CA LEU A 55 18.71 4.74 -5.57
C LEU A 55 19.37 4.51 -4.21
N TYR A 56 19.59 3.25 -3.83
CA TYR A 56 20.23 2.90 -2.57
C TYR A 56 21.65 3.47 -2.49
N THR A 57 22.43 3.32 -3.57
CA THR A 57 23.79 3.85 -3.63
C THR A 57 23.83 5.37 -3.48
N ALA A 58 22.90 6.07 -4.13
CA ALA A 58 22.86 7.54 -4.11
C ALA A 58 22.27 8.11 -2.80
N TYR A 59 21.25 7.46 -2.24
CA TYR A 59 20.40 8.03 -1.18
C TYR A 59 20.38 7.24 0.14
N GLY A 60 21.11 6.13 0.25
CA GLY A 60 21.29 5.36 1.50
C GLY A 60 21.56 6.25 2.72
N PRO A 61 22.62 7.09 2.70
CA PRO A 61 22.92 8.00 3.80
C PRO A 61 21.84 9.08 4.06
N LEU A 62 21.03 9.43 3.06
CA LEU A 62 19.91 10.36 3.25
C LEU A 62 18.78 9.69 4.03
N VAL A 63 18.40 8.47 3.65
CA VAL A 63 17.32 7.71 4.30
C VAL A 63 17.69 7.45 5.76
N LEU A 64 18.89 6.96 6.04
CA LEU A 64 19.36 6.70 7.42
C LEU A 64 19.36 7.97 8.28
N ARG A 65 19.92 9.08 7.78
CA ARG A 65 19.89 10.35 8.53
C ARG A 65 18.49 10.88 8.74
N THR A 66 17.57 10.62 7.80
CA THR A 66 16.18 11.05 7.93
C THR A 66 15.44 10.18 8.94
N ALA A 67 15.66 8.86 8.93
CA ALA A 67 15.12 7.90 9.89
C ALA A 67 15.54 8.26 11.32
N ALA A 68 16.85 8.38 11.57
CA ALA A 68 17.39 8.73 12.89
C ALA A 68 16.93 10.11 13.41
N ARG A 69 16.56 11.04 12.51
CA ARG A 69 16.00 12.35 12.88
C ARG A 69 14.50 12.33 13.11
N ALA A 70 13.79 11.39 12.50
CA ALA A 70 12.35 11.26 12.61
C ALA A 70 11.94 10.47 13.86
N LEU A 71 12.79 9.54 14.29
CA LEU A 71 12.63 8.75 15.52
C LEU A 71 12.93 9.58 16.77
N ARG A 72 12.36 9.17 17.91
CA ARG A 72 12.71 9.75 19.21
C ARG A 72 14.15 9.39 19.58
N PRO A 73 14.81 10.15 20.47
CA PRO A 73 16.18 9.87 20.86
C PRO A 73 16.40 8.43 21.38
N ASP A 74 15.43 7.88 22.10
CA ASP A 74 15.50 6.56 22.72
C ASP A 74 15.31 5.42 21.70
N ASP A 75 14.70 5.70 20.54
CA ASP A 75 14.38 4.72 19.49
C ASP A 75 15.37 4.77 18.32
N ARG A 76 16.51 5.46 18.48
CA ARG A 76 17.44 5.71 17.37
C ARG A 76 18.13 4.46 16.84
N ASP A 77 18.19 3.40 17.63
CA ASP A 77 18.66 2.08 17.23
C ASP A 77 17.75 1.43 16.18
N LEU A 78 16.46 1.79 16.13
CA LEU A 78 15.51 1.34 15.10
C LEU A 78 15.67 2.06 13.75
N ALA A 79 16.61 3.01 13.62
CA ALA A 79 16.78 3.79 12.40
C ALA A 79 17.14 2.93 11.18
N ASP A 80 17.91 1.85 11.39
CA ASP A 80 18.25 0.91 10.33
C ASP A 80 17.04 0.08 9.89
N ASP A 81 16.21 -0.38 10.83
CA ASP A 81 14.99 -1.14 10.55
C ASP A 81 13.99 -0.28 9.76
N LEU A 82 13.76 0.95 10.22
CA LEU A 82 12.92 1.91 9.51
C LEU A 82 13.47 2.20 8.10
N ALA A 83 14.79 2.28 7.94
CA ALA A 83 15.39 2.46 6.62
C ALA A 83 15.18 1.24 5.72
N GLN A 84 15.24 0.01 6.26
CA GLN A 84 14.92 -1.21 5.52
C GLN A 84 13.46 -1.20 5.03
N ASP A 85 12.51 -0.79 5.87
CA ASP A 85 11.10 -0.68 5.49
C ASP A 85 10.88 0.33 4.36
N VAL A 86 11.58 1.48 4.41
CA VAL A 86 11.57 2.46 3.32
C VAL A 86 12.05 1.84 2.01
N TRP A 87 13.11 1.04 2.05
CA TRP A 87 13.64 0.38 0.85
C TRP A 87 12.72 -0.72 0.33
N LEU A 88 12.13 -1.52 1.21
CA LEU A 88 11.13 -2.53 0.85
C LEU A 88 9.91 -1.89 0.18
N ASP A 89 9.41 -0.79 0.74
CA ASP A 89 8.24 -0.11 0.17
C ASP A 89 8.58 0.62 -1.15
N THR A 90 9.81 1.13 -1.27
CA THR A 90 10.33 1.66 -2.55
C THR A 90 10.41 0.56 -3.60
N TRP A 91 10.87 -0.63 -3.24
CA TRP A 91 10.89 -1.80 -4.12
C TRP A 91 9.48 -2.17 -4.60
N LEU A 92 8.51 -2.27 -3.69
CA LEU A 92 7.11 -2.55 -4.04
C LEU A 92 6.51 -1.47 -4.94
N HIS A 93 6.88 -0.21 -4.74
CA HIS A 93 6.46 0.89 -5.61
C HIS A 93 6.99 0.72 -7.04
N LEU A 94 8.27 0.38 -7.20
CA LEU A 94 8.88 0.13 -8.51
C LEU A 94 8.20 -1.05 -9.22
N LEU A 95 7.95 -2.16 -8.51
CA LEU A 95 7.28 -3.33 -9.07
C LEU A 95 5.84 -3.07 -9.53
N ARG A 96 5.13 -2.13 -8.91
CA ARG A 96 3.75 -1.74 -9.30
C ARG A 96 3.68 -0.86 -10.55
N GLY A 97 4.82 -0.61 -11.21
CA GLY A 97 4.90 0.29 -12.35
C GLY A 97 4.98 1.76 -11.95
N GLY A 98 5.48 2.05 -10.73
CA GLY A 98 5.72 3.42 -10.25
C GLY A 98 6.67 4.26 -11.13
N GLY A 99 7.33 3.63 -12.11
CA GLY A 99 8.13 4.30 -13.12
C GLY A 99 9.39 4.96 -12.56
N VAL A 100 9.99 5.84 -13.36
CA VAL A 100 11.16 6.63 -12.96
C VAL A 100 10.74 7.66 -11.92
N LEU A 101 11.37 7.64 -10.74
CA LEU A 101 11.15 8.66 -9.72
C LEU A 101 11.74 10.00 -10.19
N HIS A 102 10.90 10.97 -10.49
CA HIS A 102 11.32 12.31 -10.90
C HIS A 102 12.01 13.12 -9.78
N ASP A 103 11.61 12.90 -8.53
CA ASP A 103 12.26 13.47 -7.33
C ASP A 103 12.50 12.36 -6.29
N PRO A 104 13.59 11.59 -6.43
CA PRO A 104 13.90 10.50 -5.52
C PRO A 104 14.13 10.96 -4.07
N ALA A 105 14.78 12.12 -3.88
CA ALA A 105 15.13 12.61 -2.56
C ALA A 105 13.88 13.04 -1.77
N GLY A 106 12.97 13.79 -2.40
CA GLY A 106 11.71 14.19 -1.79
C GLY A 106 10.79 13.01 -1.52
N PHE A 107 10.71 12.06 -2.46
CA PHE A 107 9.95 10.82 -2.28
C PHE A 107 10.45 10.03 -1.07
N LEU A 108 11.75 9.72 -0.99
CA LEU A 108 12.35 8.93 0.08
C LEU A 108 12.22 9.63 1.43
N THR A 109 12.44 10.94 1.47
CA THR A 109 12.29 11.75 2.70
C THR A 109 10.86 11.72 3.22
N THR A 110 9.89 11.91 2.33
CA THR A 110 8.47 11.92 2.68
C THR A 110 8.04 10.55 3.18
N ARG A 111 8.46 9.48 2.51
CA ARG A 111 8.15 8.10 2.88
C ARG A 111 8.74 7.73 4.23
N THR A 112 10.01 8.06 4.47
CA THR A 112 10.69 7.82 5.75
C THR A 112 9.95 8.49 6.91
N ARG A 113 9.56 9.77 6.74
CA ARG A 113 8.80 10.50 7.77
C ARG A 113 7.39 9.96 7.99
N ARG A 114 6.78 9.38 6.97
CA ARG A 114 5.46 8.76 7.10
C ARG A 114 5.56 7.49 7.92
N LEU A 115 6.45 6.57 7.53
CA LEU A 115 6.68 5.32 8.26
C LEU A 115 7.11 5.56 9.71
N ALA A 116 7.99 6.54 9.97
CA ALA A 116 8.38 6.89 11.34
C ALA A 116 7.19 7.32 12.23
N ARG A 117 6.17 7.99 11.64
CA ARG A 117 4.97 8.39 12.38
C ARG A 117 4.04 7.22 12.64
N GLU A 118 3.92 6.31 11.67
CA GLU A 118 3.15 5.07 11.80
C GLU A 118 3.74 4.24 12.95
N GLN A 119 5.07 4.03 12.95
CA GLN A 119 5.76 3.31 14.01
C GLN A 119 5.65 3.97 15.39
N ALA A 120 5.74 5.30 15.45
CA ALA A 120 5.54 6.02 16.71
C ALA A 120 4.10 5.94 17.25
N ALA A 121 3.10 5.76 16.37
CA ALA A 121 1.72 5.54 16.78
C ALA A 121 1.53 4.13 17.34
N ASP A 122 2.05 3.11 16.65
CA ASP A 122 1.94 1.71 17.09
C ASP A 122 2.55 1.49 18.48
N TYR A 123 3.75 2.03 18.74
CA TYR A 123 4.36 1.95 20.07
C TYR A 123 3.64 2.78 21.14
N GLY A 124 3.02 3.90 20.75
CA GLY A 124 2.20 4.70 21.65
C GLY A 124 0.96 3.94 22.12
N ASP A 125 0.34 3.19 21.21
CA ASP A 125 -0.81 2.34 21.50
C ASP A 125 -0.41 1.16 22.40
N ASP A 126 0.72 0.50 22.15
CA ASP A 126 1.22 -0.58 23.00
C ASP A 126 1.53 -0.14 24.45
N LEU A 127 2.15 1.04 24.62
CA LEU A 127 2.39 1.63 25.95
C LEU A 127 1.07 2.00 26.66
N ALA A 128 0.09 2.54 25.93
CA ALA A 128 -1.22 2.83 26.49
C ALA A 128 -1.94 1.54 26.93
N LEU A 129 -1.84 0.47 26.14
CA LEU A 129 -2.38 -0.86 26.45
C LEU A 129 -1.71 -1.45 27.69
N HIS A 130 -0.39 -1.33 27.79
CA HIS A 130 0.37 -1.76 28.96
C HIS A 130 -0.05 -1.02 30.23
N HIS A 131 -0.14 0.31 30.19
CA HIS A 131 -0.60 1.13 31.31
C HIS A 131 -2.04 0.78 31.74
N LEU A 132 -2.95 0.60 30.78
CA LEU A 132 -4.33 0.22 31.08
C LEU A 132 -4.40 -1.15 31.76
N THR A 133 -3.61 -2.12 31.30
CA THR A 133 -3.52 -3.46 31.89
C THR A 133 -2.99 -3.40 33.33
N GLN A 134 -1.94 -2.61 33.56
CA GLN A 134 -1.39 -2.40 34.90
C GLN A 134 -2.42 -1.75 35.85
N THR A 135 -3.12 -0.71 35.39
CA THR A 135 -4.10 0.01 36.23
C THR A 135 -5.30 -0.87 36.60
N ILE A 136 -5.72 -1.79 35.72
CA ILE A 136 -6.78 -2.77 36.01
C ILE A 136 -6.26 -3.85 36.97
N GLY A 137 -5.02 -4.30 36.80
CA GLY A 137 -4.38 -5.28 37.68
C GLY A 137 -4.18 -4.77 39.11
N ASP A 138 -3.80 -3.51 39.27
CA ASP A 138 -3.59 -2.88 40.58
C ASP A 138 -4.91 -2.55 41.33
N ALA A 139 -6.04 -2.55 40.63
CA ALA A 139 -7.36 -2.27 41.18
C ALA A 139 -8.15 -3.53 41.63
N ALA A 140 -7.57 -4.73 41.46
CA ALA A 140 -8.16 -6.03 41.80
C ALA A 140 -7.52 -6.62 43.08
#